data_AF-A0A837CQ26-F1
#
_entry.id   AF-A0A837CQ26-F1
#
_cell.length_a   1.000
_cell.length_b   1.000
_cell.length_c   1.000
_cell.angle_alpha   90.00
_cell.angle_beta   90.00
_cell.angle_gamma   90.00
#
_symmetry.space_group_name_H-M   'P 1'
#
loop_
_entity.id
_entity.type
_entity.pdbx_description
1 polymer ?
#
loop_
_entity_poly.entity_id
_entity_poly.type
_entity_poly.pdbx_seq_one_letter_code
_entity_poly.pdbx_strand_id
1 'polypeptide(L)'
;MMRRFSECWDRRARDLPPQLAEIERLVFRRLFKMILARGYTHLNITYFAHMHTLLDKPASTFSGHTIERIGKGDTPDYFCAEARSKVFLAEATCRREAVSFTNAAFASWRKQFDRVVVKDNDGNPRAVKGHIVAVRLAAESDSARVQSTLFAEDPVSPGERTVGDDPPLGDITITRHYAGIAEKLAQPILAAALAGDFTVPEEIQFPAIVSEFRFGPLQGKRFVSGIDAKPGTSPEFMQADGGFIISNHPFRLDLPGATFSGVEEGIFKDLAKVARSGSSAVATIRQLQEIPFIYSGLSVLRDGSAIGPAEFFRVMSPQTY
;
A
#
# COMPACT_ATOMS: atom_id res chain seq x y z
N MET A 1 -27.45 -1.60 -3.42
CA MET A 1 -26.48 -2.65 -3.07
C MET A 1 -25.11 -2.16 -3.49
N MET A 2 -24.40 -1.52 -2.56
CA MET A 2 -23.05 -1.01 -2.78
C MET A 2 -22.08 -2.20 -2.74
N ARG A 3 -21.17 -2.24 -3.71
CA ARG A 3 -20.30 -3.38 -3.99
C ARG A 3 -18.87 -3.02 -3.64
N ARG A 4 -18.09 -4.01 -3.21
CA ARG A 4 -16.67 -3.82 -2.83
C ARG A 4 -15.88 -3.23 -4.00
N PHE A 5 -14.79 -2.53 -3.71
CA PHE A 5 -13.86 -1.98 -4.71
C PHE A 5 -13.36 -3.04 -5.71
N SER A 6 -13.20 -4.30 -5.26
CA SER A 6 -12.88 -5.45 -6.11
C SER A 6 -14.04 -5.90 -7.04
N GLU A 7 -15.29 -5.76 -6.58
CA GLU A 7 -16.49 -6.23 -7.28
C GLU A 7 -16.98 -5.26 -8.37
N CYS A 8 -16.70 -3.95 -8.23
CA CYS A 8 -16.90 -2.98 -9.30
C CYS A 8 -16.00 -3.26 -10.52
N TRP A 9 -14.85 -3.91 -10.29
CA TRP A 9 -13.85 -4.20 -11.29
C TRP A 9 -14.09 -5.58 -11.98
N ASP A 10 -14.53 -6.61 -11.24
CA ASP A 10 -14.84 -7.95 -11.78
C ASP A 10 -15.94 -7.98 -12.85
N ARG A 11 -16.75 -6.92 -12.98
CA ARG A 11 -17.81 -6.85 -13.98
C ARG A 11 -17.33 -6.32 -15.33
N ARG A 12 -16.35 -5.40 -15.35
CA ARG A 12 -15.83 -4.78 -16.59
C ARG A 12 -14.64 -5.51 -17.18
N ALA A 13 -13.83 -6.19 -16.35
CA ALA A 13 -12.78 -7.08 -16.82
C ALA A 13 -13.33 -8.28 -17.64
N ARG A 14 -14.65 -8.53 -17.57
CA ARG A 14 -15.36 -9.50 -18.41
C ARG A 14 -15.72 -8.98 -19.81
N ASP A 15 -15.83 -7.66 -19.97
CA ASP A 15 -16.26 -7.02 -21.22
C ASP A 15 -15.09 -6.44 -22.03
N LEU A 16 -13.89 -6.46 -21.48
CA LEU A 16 -12.66 -6.01 -22.14
C LEU A 16 -11.87 -7.21 -22.68
N PRO A 17 -11.17 -7.06 -23.83
CA PRO A 17 -10.15 -8.02 -24.23
C PRO A 17 -9.16 -8.24 -23.08
N PRO A 18 -8.74 -9.48 -22.79
CA PRO A 18 -7.92 -9.81 -21.61
C PRO A 18 -6.66 -8.94 -21.46
N GLN A 19 -6.07 -8.54 -22.57
CA GLN A 19 -4.87 -7.71 -22.64
C GLN A 19 -5.11 -6.25 -22.20
N LEU A 20 -6.27 -5.68 -22.52
CA LEU A 20 -6.67 -4.34 -22.08
C LEU A 20 -7.13 -4.33 -20.62
N ALA A 21 -7.80 -5.40 -20.18
CA ALA A 21 -8.15 -5.58 -18.77
C ALA A 21 -6.91 -5.68 -17.85
N GLU A 22 -5.80 -6.21 -18.36
CA GLU A 22 -4.53 -6.33 -17.64
C GLU A 22 -3.75 -5.00 -17.60
N ILE A 23 -3.72 -4.25 -18.70
CA ILE A 23 -3.14 -2.90 -18.76
C ILE A 23 -3.94 -1.93 -17.88
N GLU A 24 -5.28 -1.96 -17.94
CA GLU A 24 -6.12 -1.15 -17.05
C GLU A 24 -5.96 -1.57 -15.59
N ARG A 25 -5.83 -2.87 -15.25
CA ARG A 25 -5.48 -3.30 -13.88
C ARG A 25 -4.16 -2.70 -13.43
N LEU A 26 -3.14 -2.70 -14.29
CA LEU A 26 -1.81 -2.22 -13.98
C LEU A 26 -1.79 -0.70 -13.82
N VAL A 27 -2.45 0.01 -14.74
CA VAL A 27 -2.66 1.47 -14.69
C VAL A 27 -3.49 1.83 -13.47
N PHE A 28 -4.56 1.12 -13.15
CA PHE A 28 -5.45 1.43 -12.02
C PHE A 28 -4.84 1.05 -10.66
N ARG A 29 -4.05 -0.03 -10.55
CA ARG A 29 -3.21 -0.31 -9.37
C ARG A 29 -2.10 0.72 -9.22
N ARG A 30 -1.46 1.13 -10.32
CA ARG A 30 -0.49 2.24 -10.34
C ARG A 30 -1.15 3.55 -9.98
N LEU A 31 -2.38 3.81 -10.45
CA LEU A 31 -3.14 5.02 -10.20
C LEU A 31 -3.72 5.06 -8.79
N PHE A 32 -4.10 3.91 -8.22
CA PHE A 32 -4.47 3.78 -6.81
C PHE A 32 -3.24 4.00 -5.92
N LYS A 33 -2.09 3.42 -6.27
CA LYS A 33 -0.80 3.78 -5.68
C LYS A 33 -0.40 5.22 -5.97
N MET A 34 -0.87 5.86 -7.05
CA MET A 34 -0.57 7.25 -7.41
C MET A 34 -1.53 8.23 -6.73
N ILE A 35 -2.76 7.82 -6.42
CA ILE A 35 -3.73 8.52 -5.56
C ILE A 35 -3.24 8.41 -4.12
N LEU A 36 -2.76 7.24 -3.71
CA LEU A 36 -2.04 7.07 -2.45
C LEU A 36 -0.67 7.75 -2.47
N ALA A 37 0.08 7.82 -3.57
CA ALA A 37 1.37 8.50 -3.66
C ALA A 37 1.25 10.02 -3.81
N ARG A 38 0.13 10.52 -4.36
CA ARG A 38 -0.24 11.93 -4.26
C ARG A 38 -0.85 12.23 -2.88
N GLY A 39 -1.59 11.30 -2.28
CA GLY A 39 -1.93 11.33 -0.85
C GLY A 39 -0.67 11.25 0.03
N TYR A 40 0.38 10.60 -0.42
CA TYR A 40 1.67 10.52 0.24
C TYR A 40 2.38 11.88 0.23
N THR A 41 2.28 12.63 -0.88
CA THR A 41 2.84 13.99 -1.00
C THR A 41 1.94 15.10 -0.43
N HIS A 42 0.61 14.91 -0.40
CA HIS A 42 -0.36 15.95 -0.01
C HIS A 42 -1.07 15.70 1.33
N LEU A 43 -1.12 14.45 1.80
CA LEU A 43 -1.76 14.02 3.07
C LEU A 43 -0.78 13.27 3.99
N ASN A 44 0.51 13.19 3.63
CA ASN A 44 1.57 12.51 4.39
C ASN A 44 1.23 11.07 4.83
N ILE A 45 0.45 10.33 4.03
CA ILE A 45 0.14 8.93 4.31
C ILE A 45 1.40 8.09 4.09
N THR A 46 2.09 7.70 5.17
CA THR A 46 3.31 6.86 5.04
C THR A 46 2.95 5.39 5.09
N TYR A 47 2.05 5.00 5.99
CA TYR A 47 1.63 3.62 6.20
C TYR A 47 0.12 3.49 6.08
N PHE A 48 -0.34 2.36 5.56
CA PHE A 48 -1.76 2.05 5.44
C PHE A 48 -2.02 0.57 5.61
N ALA A 49 -3.08 0.26 6.34
CA ALA A 49 -3.58 -1.08 6.59
C ALA A 49 -5.05 -1.14 6.16
N HIS A 50 -5.46 -2.22 5.50
CA HIS A 50 -6.85 -2.40 5.12
C HIS A 50 -7.72 -2.60 6.36
N MET A 51 -8.86 -1.90 6.45
CA MET A 51 -9.74 -1.97 7.63
C MET A 51 -10.19 -3.39 7.96
N HIS A 52 -10.41 -4.26 6.96
CA HIS A 52 -10.81 -5.65 7.22
C HIS A 52 -9.78 -6.46 8.03
N THR A 53 -8.50 -6.05 8.05
CA THR A 53 -7.44 -6.68 8.84
C THR A 53 -7.45 -6.24 10.31
N LEU A 54 -8.13 -5.12 10.61
CA LEU A 54 -8.13 -4.46 11.91
C LEU A 54 -9.50 -4.53 12.61
N LEU A 55 -10.58 -4.55 11.84
CA LEU A 55 -11.94 -4.53 12.36
C LEU A 55 -12.23 -5.73 13.23
N ASP A 56 -12.89 -5.45 14.36
CA ASP A 56 -13.48 -6.43 15.27
C ASP A 56 -12.44 -7.44 15.80
N LYS A 57 -11.17 -7.04 15.86
CA LYS A 57 -10.10 -7.82 16.49
C LYS A 57 -10.10 -7.59 18.01
N PRO A 58 -9.67 -8.60 18.81
CA PRO A 58 -9.61 -8.48 20.26
C PRO A 58 -8.74 -7.30 20.72
N ALA A 59 -9.07 -6.68 21.86
CA ALA A 59 -8.33 -5.55 22.44
C ALA A 59 -6.85 -5.84 22.68
N SER A 60 -6.51 -7.11 22.98
CA SER A 60 -5.13 -7.58 23.10
C SER A 60 -4.30 -7.39 21.84
N THR A 61 -4.96 -7.29 20.67
CA THR A 61 -4.31 -7.01 19.38
C THR A 61 -3.77 -5.58 19.35
N PHE A 62 -4.44 -4.62 20.01
CA PHE A 62 -4.15 -3.19 19.92
C PHE A 62 -3.69 -2.54 21.23
N SER A 63 -2.96 -3.30 22.04
CA SER A 63 -2.47 -2.83 23.35
C SER A 63 -3.58 -2.24 24.23
N GLY A 64 -4.79 -2.81 24.12
CA GLY A 64 -6.01 -2.40 24.83
C GLY A 64 -7.02 -1.62 23.97
N HIS A 65 -6.62 -1.07 22.82
CA HIS A 65 -7.57 -0.39 21.93
C HIS A 65 -8.49 -1.39 21.23
N THR A 66 -9.65 -0.94 20.75
CA THR A 66 -10.47 -1.71 19.80
C THR A 66 -10.89 -0.85 18.62
N ILE A 67 -11.00 -1.46 17.45
CA ILE A 67 -11.54 -0.84 16.24
C ILE A 67 -12.75 -1.67 15.84
N GLU A 68 -13.95 -1.12 16.03
CA GLU A 68 -15.20 -1.86 15.92
C GLU A 68 -16.12 -1.29 14.86
N ARG A 69 -16.85 -2.18 14.20
CA ARG A 69 -17.97 -1.81 13.34
C ARG A 69 -19.24 -1.65 14.17
N ILE A 70 -19.79 -0.44 14.20
CA ILE A 70 -21.02 -0.11 14.94
C ILE A 70 -22.26 0.06 14.06
N GLY A 71 -22.12 -0.06 12.74
CA GLY A 71 -23.23 0.13 11.79
C GLY A 71 -23.18 -0.80 10.58
N LYS A 72 -24.35 -0.98 9.94
CA LYS A 72 -24.49 -1.75 8.70
C LYS A 72 -23.96 -0.96 7.49
N GLY A 73 -23.39 -1.68 6.52
CA GLY A 73 -22.86 -1.14 5.27
C GLY A 73 -21.34 -0.96 5.31
N ASP A 74 -20.75 -0.43 4.24
CA ASP A 74 -19.30 -0.30 4.11
C ASP A 74 -18.69 0.61 5.19
N THR A 75 -17.44 0.32 5.55
CA THR A 75 -16.56 1.14 6.40
C THR A 75 -15.52 1.82 5.50
N PRO A 76 -14.72 2.78 6.01
CA PRO A 76 -13.58 3.28 5.24
C PRO A 76 -12.68 2.12 4.82
N ASP A 77 -11.98 2.25 3.70
CA ASP A 77 -11.12 1.19 3.19
C ASP A 77 -9.85 0.99 4.04
N TYR A 78 -9.31 2.07 4.65
CA TYR A 78 -8.00 2.06 5.29
C TYR A 78 -7.97 2.70 6.68
N PHE A 79 -7.07 2.15 7.51
CA PHE A 79 -6.50 2.82 8.66
C PHE A 79 -5.06 3.17 8.31
N CYS A 80 -4.67 4.42 8.54
CA CYS A 80 -3.45 5.00 8.04
C CYS A 80 -2.64 5.64 9.16
N ALA A 81 -1.33 5.73 8.95
CA ALA A 81 -0.42 6.41 9.84
C ALA A 81 0.58 7.27 9.05
N GLU A 82 0.75 8.52 9.47
CA GLU A 82 1.87 9.37 9.01
C GLU A 82 3.15 9.00 9.75
N ALA A 83 3.01 8.78 11.05
CA ALA A 83 4.05 8.36 11.97
C ALA A 83 3.42 7.49 13.06
N ARG A 84 4.25 6.91 13.94
CA ARG A 84 3.79 6.05 15.04
C ARG A 84 2.71 6.72 15.90
N SER A 85 2.80 8.02 16.16
CA SER A 85 1.84 8.72 17.02
C SER A 85 0.61 9.27 16.30
N LYS A 86 0.59 9.26 14.96
CA LYS A 86 -0.42 9.99 14.19
C LYS A 86 -1.16 9.07 13.23
N VAL A 87 -2.35 8.66 13.65
CA VAL A 87 -3.24 7.75 12.92
C VAL A 87 -4.49 8.46 12.43
N PHE A 88 -5.06 7.96 11.33
CA PHE A 88 -6.30 8.46 10.73
C PHE A 88 -6.98 7.39 9.88
N LEU A 89 -8.27 7.56 9.63
CA LEU A 89 -9.05 6.74 8.70
C LEU A 89 -8.93 7.31 7.28
N ALA A 90 -8.98 6.45 6.27
CA ALA A 90 -9.01 6.90 4.89
C ALA A 90 -9.96 6.07 4.01
N GLU A 91 -10.69 6.79 3.15
CA GLU A 91 -11.44 6.25 2.03
C GLU A 91 -10.83 6.80 0.73
N ALA A 92 -10.40 5.91 -0.16
CA ALA A 92 -9.80 6.29 -1.43
C ALA A 92 -10.62 5.72 -2.58
N THR A 93 -11.15 6.59 -3.44
CA THR A 93 -12.06 6.18 -4.51
C THR A 93 -11.72 6.83 -5.84
N CYS A 94 -11.87 6.05 -6.90
CA CYS A 94 -11.56 6.49 -8.26
C CYS A 94 -12.67 6.02 -9.20
N ARG A 95 -13.25 6.94 -9.98
CA ARG A 95 -14.43 6.68 -10.83
C ARG A 95 -14.36 7.45 -12.15
N ARG A 96 -15.20 7.05 -13.12
CA ARG A 96 -15.38 7.75 -14.40
C ARG A 96 -16.53 8.74 -14.33
N GLU A 97 -17.54 8.39 -13.54
CA GLU A 97 -18.74 9.16 -13.28
C GLU A 97 -18.43 10.46 -12.53
N ALA A 98 -19.34 11.42 -12.63
CA ALA A 98 -19.19 12.71 -11.95
C ALA A 98 -19.14 12.54 -10.43
N VAL A 99 -18.11 13.12 -9.81
CA VAL A 99 -17.96 13.23 -8.36
C VAL A 99 -18.23 14.68 -7.95
N SER A 100 -18.95 14.89 -6.85
CA SER A 100 -19.10 16.18 -6.17
C SER A 100 -19.47 15.96 -4.71
N PHE A 101 -19.17 16.92 -3.83
CA PHE A 101 -19.52 16.84 -2.39
C PHE A 101 -21.03 16.67 -2.12
N THR A 102 -21.86 17.10 -3.07
CA THR A 102 -23.32 17.07 -2.99
C THR A 102 -23.94 15.79 -3.54
N ASN A 103 -23.17 14.96 -4.25
CA ASN A 103 -23.74 13.77 -4.86
C ASN A 103 -23.94 12.63 -3.83
N ALA A 104 -24.84 11.70 -4.16
CA ALA A 104 -25.19 10.59 -3.28
C ALA A 104 -24.01 9.66 -3.00
N ALA A 105 -23.06 9.53 -3.93
CA ALA A 105 -21.86 8.73 -3.75
C ALA A 105 -20.96 9.32 -2.65
N PHE A 106 -20.71 10.63 -2.67
CA PHE A 106 -19.90 11.30 -1.68
C PHE A 106 -20.54 11.27 -0.31
N ALA A 107 -21.85 11.53 -0.26
CA ALA A 107 -22.61 11.39 0.98
C ALA A 107 -22.54 9.96 1.56
N SER A 108 -22.50 8.93 0.71
CA SER A 108 -22.37 7.55 1.16
C SER A 108 -20.99 7.21 1.72
N TRP A 109 -19.92 7.78 1.15
CA TRP A 109 -18.55 7.63 1.67
C TRP A 109 -18.40 8.32 3.02
N ARG A 110 -18.93 9.55 3.15
CA ARG A 110 -18.97 10.27 4.44
C ARG A 110 -19.61 9.42 5.54
N LYS A 111 -20.73 8.77 5.23
CA LYS A 111 -21.44 7.87 6.16
C LYS A 111 -20.67 6.61 6.54
N GLN A 112 -19.59 6.24 5.85
CA GLN A 112 -18.77 5.09 6.25
C GLN A 112 -18.05 5.38 7.58
N PHE A 113 -17.63 6.62 7.82
CA PHE A 113 -16.89 7.02 9.02
C PHE A 113 -17.75 6.95 10.29
N ASP A 114 -19.07 7.16 10.16
CA ASP A 114 -20.04 6.99 11.25
C ASP A 114 -20.19 5.53 11.72
N ARG A 115 -19.67 4.57 10.95
CA ARG A 115 -19.85 3.13 11.20
C ARG A 115 -18.65 2.48 11.87
N VAL A 116 -17.57 3.22 12.10
CA VAL A 116 -16.35 2.75 12.76
C VAL A 116 -16.17 3.54 14.04
N VAL A 117 -16.00 2.84 15.16
CA VAL A 117 -15.57 3.44 16.42
C VAL A 117 -14.20 2.91 16.79
N VAL A 118 -13.32 3.80 17.23
CA VAL A 118 -12.07 3.42 17.88
C VAL A 118 -12.23 3.65 19.36
N LYS A 119 -11.92 2.65 20.19
CA LYS A 119 -11.99 2.77 21.65
C LYS A 119 -10.59 2.67 22.25
N ASP A 120 -10.37 3.41 23.32
CA ASP A 120 -9.16 3.31 24.12
C ASP A 120 -9.17 2.08 25.05
N ASN A 121 -8.09 1.92 25.82
CA ASN A 121 -7.92 0.83 26.78
C ASN A 121 -8.99 0.78 27.87
N ASP A 122 -9.65 1.91 28.15
CA ASP A 122 -10.74 2.01 29.11
C ASP A 122 -12.12 1.74 28.44
N GLY A 123 -12.12 1.44 27.14
CA GLY A 123 -13.33 1.21 26.35
C GLY A 123 -14.04 2.48 25.90
N ASN A 124 -13.44 3.66 26.11
CA ASN A 124 -14.07 4.93 25.74
C ASN A 124 -13.87 5.24 24.26
N PRO A 125 -14.92 5.70 23.55
CA PRO A 125 -14.81 6.04 22.14
C PRO A 125 -13.93 7.28 21.92
N ARG A 126 -13.00 7.17 20.96
CA ARG A 126 -12.08 8.22 20.53
C ARG A 126 -12.36 8.60 19.08
N ALA A 127 -12.52 9.89 18.85
CA ALA A 127 -12.69 10.45 17.53
C ALA A 127 -11.37 10.36 16.76
N VAL A 128 -11.40 9.71 15.60
CA VAL A 128 -10.27 9.58 14.70
C VAL A 128 -10.53 10.43 13.48
N LYS A 129 -9.54 11.25 13.11
CA LYS A 129 -9.62 12.05 11.88
C LYS A 129 -9.74 11.11 10.68
N GLY A 130 -10.60 11.46 9.74
CA GLY A 130 -10.78 10.78 8.48
C GLY A 130 -10.31 11.61 7.30
N HIS A 131 -10.05 10.94 6.18
CA HIS A 131 -9.80 11.55 4.89
C HIS A 131 -10.55 10.79 3.80
N ILE A 132 -11.30 11.50 2.96
CA ILE A 132 -11.90 10.97 1.74
C ILE A 132 -11.16 11.60 0.58
N VAL A 133 -10.54 10.79 -0.27
CA VAL A 133 -9.94 11.25 -1.53
C VAL A 133 -10.69 10.60 -2.68
N ALA A 134 -11.44 11.42 -3.42
CA ALA A 134 -12.23 10.97 -4.55
C ALA A 134 -11.76 11.59 -5.85
N VAL A 135 -11.39 10.74 -6.79
CA VAL A 135 -10.89 11.14 -8.11
C VAL A 135 -11.89 10.74 -9.19
N ARG A 136 -12.22 11.70 -10.05
CA ARG A 136 -12.82 11.43 -11.36
C ARG A 136 -11.73 11.42 -12.40
N LEU A 137 -11.70 10.39 -13.25
CA LEU A 137 -10.81 10.35 -14.40
C LEU A 137 -11.56 10.61 -15.70
N ALA A 138 -11.09 11.60 -16.45
CA ALA A 138 -11.37 11.71 -17.87
C ALA A 138 -10.53 10.69 -18.66
N ALA A 139 -11.03 10.27 -19.81
CA ALA A 139 -10.33 9.40 -20.76
C ALA A 139 -10.55 9.95 -22.17
N GLU A 140 -9.75 9.44 -23.10
CA GLU A 140 -9.76 9.87 -24.51
C GLU A 140 -11.12 9.71 -25.19
N SER A 141 -11.93 8.74 -24.73
CA SER A 141 -13.28 8.52 -25.21
C SER A 141 -14.32 9.51 -24.71
N ASP A 142 -13.99 10.35 -23.71
CA ASP A 142 -14.91 11.38 -23.23
C ASP A 142 -14.87 12.64 -24.11
N SER A 143 -15.96 13.39 -24.08
CA SER A 143 -15.97 14.73 -24.69
C SER A 143 -14.94 15.66 -24.03
N ALA A 144 -14.44 16.64 -24.77
CA ALA A 144 -13.50 17.66 -24.28
C ALA A 144 -13.98 18.48 -23.06
N ARG A 145 -15.28 18.40 -22.70
CA ARG A 145 -15.87 19.04 -21.52
C ARG A 145 -15.63 18.26 -20.23
N VAL A 146 -15.26 16.98 -20.32
CA VAL A 146 -15.02 16.12 -19.17
C VAL A 146 -13.56 16.25 -18.77
N GLN A 147 -13.33 16.77 -17.57
CA GLN A 147 -12.01 16.88 -16.99
C GLN A 147 -11.87 15.95 -15.79
N SER A 148 -10.64 15.48 -15.55
CA SER A 148 -10.30 14.79 -14.33
C SER A 148 -10.38 15.75 -13.15
N THR A 149 -10.99 15.33 -12.05
CA THR A 149 -11.17 16.16 -10.86
C THR A 149 -10.80 15.38 -9.61
N LEU A 150 -10.34 16.11 -8.57
CA LEU A 150 -10.02 15.56 -7.27
C LEU A 150 -10.84 16.30 -6.21
N PHE A 151 -11.50 15.54 -5.34
CA PHE A 151 -12.26 16.02 -4.21
C PHE A 151 -11.67 15.42 -2.93
N ALA A 152 -11.42 16.27 -1.94
CA ALA A 152 -10.93 15.87 -0.64
C ALA A 152 -11.86 16.40 0.46
N GLU A 153 -12.23 15.56 1.41
CA GLU A 153 -12.97 15.94 2.62
C GLU A 153 -12.38 15.23 3.84
N ASP A 154 -12.43 15.88 4.99
CA ASP A 154 -11.85 15.39 6.25
C ASP A 154 -12.97 15.06 7.27
N PRO A 155 -13.72 13.95 7.12
CA PRO A 155 -14.72 13.54 8.10
C PRO A 155 -14.07 13.13 9.42
N VAL A 156 -14.88 12.92 10.46
CA VAL A 156 -14.41 12.47 11.78
C VAL A 156 -15.27 11.29 12.24
N SER A 157 -14.63 10.24 12.79
CA SER A 157 -15.37 9.12 13.37
C SER A 157 -16.01 9.49 14.71
N PRO A 158 -17.04 8.76 15.17
CA PRO A 158 -17.64 8.97 16.49
C PRO A 158 -16.63 8.94 17.65
N GLY A 159 -16.83 9.83 18.63
CA GLY A 159 -16.06 9.94 19.86
C GLY A 159 -16.03 11.39 20.37
N GLU A 160 -16.01 11.59 21.69
CA GLU A 160 -16.00 12.94 22.27
C GLU A 160 -14.58 13.53 22.35
N ARG A 161 -13.58 12.66 22.55
CA ARG A 161 -12.18 13.03 22.64
C ARG A 161 -11.43 12.50 21.44
N THR A 162 -10.53 13.30 20.88
CA THR A 162 -9.67 12.85 19.78
C THR A 162 -8.75 11.72 20.24
N VAL A 163 -8.46 10.80 19.33
CA VAL A 163 -7.30 9.91 19.47
C VAL A 163 -6.07 10.82 19.46
N GLY A 164 -5.34 10.85 20.57
CA GLY A 164 -4.16 11.70 20.72
C GLY A 164 -2.96 11.09 20.01
N ASP A 165 -1.77 11.43 20.50
CA ASP A 165 -0.57 10.68 20.16
C ASP A 165 -0.68 9.24 20.69
N ASP A 166 -0.87 8.28 19.77
CA ASP A 166 -1.13 6.88 20.11
C ASP A 166 -0.16 5.92 19.40
N PRO A 167 1.07 5.76 19.96
CA PRO A 167 2.08 4.87 19.38
C PRO A 167 1.58 3.43 19.15
N PRO A 168 0.82 2.80 20.06
CA PRO A 168 0.29 1.46 19.82
C PRO A 168 -0.56 1.31 18.56
N LEU A 169 -1.50 2.24 18.30
CA LEU A 169 -2.33 2.20 17.08
C LEU A 169 -1.49 2.40 15.82
N GLY A 170 -0.51 3.31 15.85
CA GLY A 170 0.40 3.52 14.73
C GLY A 170 1.31 2.32 14.48
N ASP A 171 1.82 1.68 15.54
CA ASP A 171 2.68 0.50 15.42
C ASP A 171 1.99 -0.63 14.66
N ILE A 172 0.73 -0.86 14.95
CA ILE A 172 -0.05 -1.92 14.32
C ILE A 172 -0.39 -1.57 12.88
N THR A 173 -0.65 -0.28 12.61
CA THR A 173 -0.83 0.19 11.24
C THR A 173 0.42 -0.06 10.41
N ILE A 174 1.60 0.22 10.98
CA ILE A 174 2.91 0.00 10.35
C ILE A 174 3.16 -1.48 10.11
N THR A 175 2.98 -2.35 11.12
CA THR A 175 3.23 -3.78 10.94
C THR A 175 2.28 -4.41 9.94
N ARG A 176 0.99 -4.03 9.94
CA ARG A 176 0.00 -4.51 8.96
C ARG A 176 0.28 -4.01 7.55
N HIS A 177 0.75 -2.78 7.42
CA HIS A 177 1.20 -2.24 6.15
C HIS A 177 2.36 -3.09 5.57
N TYR A 178 3.38 -3.35 6.37
CA TYR A 178 4.52 -4.17 5.94
C TYR A 178 4.21 -5.65 5.80
N ALA A 179 3.22 -6.20 6.53
CA ALA A 179 2.73 -7.56 6.30
C ALA A 179 2.23 -7.73 4.85
N GLY A 180 1.47 -6.76 4.34
CA GLY A 180 1.00 -6.76 2.95
C GLY A 180 2.11 -6.55 1.92
N ILE A 181 3.24 -5.93 2.30
CA ILE A 181 4.44 -5.86 1.45
C ILE A 181 5.16 -7.21 1.46
N ALA A 182 5.38 -7.80 2.64
CA ALA A 182 6.03 -9.11 2.80
C ALA A 182 5.30 -10.21 2.03
N GLU A 183 3.96 -10.20 2.04
CA GLU A 183 3.13 -11.13 1.26
C GLU A 183 3.43 -11.02 -0.25
N LYS A 184 3.52 -9.79 -0.78
CA LYS A 184 3.86 -9.55 -2.20
C LYS A 184 5.27 -9.96 -2.56
N LEU A 185 6.18 -9.98 -1.59
CA LEU A 185 7.56 -10.44 -1.76
C LEU A 185 7.72 -11.94 -1.51
N ALA A 186 6.61 -12.69 -1.44
CA ALA A 186 6.59 -14.12 -1.16
C ALA A 186 7.32 -14.48 0.16
N GLN A 187 7.15 -13.66 1.19
CA GLN A 187 7.69 -13.87 2.54
C GLN A 187 6.56 -14.25 3.51
N PRO A 188 5.97 -15.46 3.43
CA PRO A 188 4.75 -15.81 4.17
C PRO A 188 4.95 -15.82 5.69
N ILE A 189 6.09 -16.31 6.18
CA ILE A 189 6.40 -16.34 7.62
C ILE A 189 6.55 -14.91 8.15
N LEU A 190 7.30 -14.06 7.43
CA LEU A 190 7.45 -12.66 7.80
C LEU A 190 6.11 -11.92 7.77
N ALA A 191 5.29 -12.15 6.74
CA ALA A 191 3.97 -11.55 6.61
C ALA A 191 3.05 -11.92 7.78
N ALA A 192 2.99 -13.19 8.16
CA ALA A 192 2.18 -13.66 9.28
C ALA A 192 2.68 -13.11 10.64
N ALA A 193 4.00 -13.06 10.83
CA ALA A 193 4.59 -12.49 12.04
C ALA A 193 4.30 -10.98 12.18
N LEU A 194 4.43 -10.21 11.09
CA LEU A 194 4.08 -8.78 11.07
C LEU A 194 2.57 -8.54 11.20
N ALA A 195 1.76 -9.49 10.73
CA ALA A 195 0.33 -9.55 11.02
C ALA A 195 0.02 -9.84 12.49
N GLY A 196 1.02 -10.02 13.36
CA GLY A 196 0.82 -10.17 14.80
C GLY A 196 0.31 -11.55 15.21
N ASP A 197 0.48 -12.57 14.35
CA ASP A 197 0.03 -13.93 14.64
C ASP A 197 0.99 -14.65 15.60
N PHE A 198 2.29 -14.33 15.56
CA PHE A 198 3.34 -14.91 16.40
C PHE A 198 4.67 -14.16 16.24
N THR A 199 5.63 -14.41 17.13
CA THR A 199 7.04 -14.03 16.96
C THR A 199 7.84 -15.17 16.33
N VAL A 200 8.80 -14.82 15.48
CA VAL A 200 9.63 -15.79 14.74
C VAL A 200 10.90 -16.13 15.54
N PRO A 201 11.23 -17.41 15.76
CA PRO A 201 12.51 -17.82 16.34
C PRO A 201 13.71 -17.50 15.43
N GLU A 202 14.91 -17.31 16.01
CA GLU A 202 16.14 -16.98 15.26
C GLU A 202 16.56 -18.09 14.28
N GLU A 203 16.16 -19.34 14.52
CA GLU A 203 16.45 -20.48 13.65
C GLU A 203 15.69 -20.39 12.32
N ILE A 204 14.57 -19.66 12.28
CA ILE A 204 13.80 -19.45 11.06
C ILE A 204 14.38 -18.26 10.30
N GLN A 205 14.88 -18.59 9.13
CA GLN A 205 15.54 -17.67 8.22
C GLN A 205 14.56 -17.12 7.17
N PHE A 206 14.77 -15.88 6.73
CA PHE A 206 13.99 -15.27 5.65
C PHE A 206 14.82 -15.21 4.35
N PRO A 207 14.72 -16.24 3.47
CA PRO A 207 15.42 -16.23 2.20
C PRO A 207 14.78 -15.22 1.24
N ALA A 208 15.60 -14.37 0.63
CA ALA A 208 15.15 -13.29 -0.23
C ALA A 208 16.12 -12.98 -1.37
N ILE A 209 15.60 -12.50 -2.49
CA ILE A 209 16.40 -11.98 -3.59
C ILE A 209 16.67 -10.51 -3.36
N VAL A 210 17.94 -10.11 -3.46
CA VAL A 210 18.33 -8.71 -3.41
C VAL A 210 18.55 -8.18 -4.81
N SER A 211 18.04 -6.99 -5.08
CA SER A 211 18.32 -6.26 -6.30
C SER A 211 18.88 -4.87 -5.99
N GLU A 212 19.74 -4.38 -6.87
CA GLU A 212 20.33 -3.05 -6.78
C GLU A 212 19.73 -2.11 -7.83
N PHE A 213 19.34 -0.91 -7.43
CA PHE A 213 18.89 0.13 -8.36
C PHE A 213 20.07 0.74 -9.11
N ARG A 214 19.93 0.91 -10.44
CA ARG A 214 21.06 1.24 -11.30
C ARG A 214 21.17 2.72 -11.72
N PHE A 215 20.19 3.55 -11.38
CA PHE A 215 20.03 4.87 -12.01
C PHE A 215 19.96 6.02 -11.01
N GLY A 216 20.36 7.21 -11.45
CA GLY A 216 20.08 8.49 -10.79
C GLY A 216 20.41 8.53 -9.27
N PRO A 217 19.59 9.23 -8.47
CA PRO A 217 19.89 9.50 -7.06
C PRO A 217 19.80 8.26 -6.14
N LEU A 218 19.23 7.17 -6.64
CA LEU A 218 19.11 5.90 -5.92
C LEU A 218 20.15 4.86 -6.38
N GLN A 219 21.08 5.22 -7.26
CA GLN A 219 22.08 4.29 -7.75
C GLN A 219 22.82 3.61 -6.59
N GLY A 220 22.94 2.29 -6.65
CA GLY A 220 23.58 1.47 -5.62
C GLY A 220 22.70 1.15 -4.41
N LYS A 221 21.47 1.71 -4.31
CA LYS A 221 20.53 1.31 -3.26
C LYS A 221 20.05 -0.12 -3.50
N ARG A 222 20.02 -0.91 -2.42
CA ARG A 222 19.66 -2.33 -2.44
C ARG A 222 18.26 -2.54 -1.88
N PHE A 223 17.54 -3.47 -2.47
CA PHE A 223 16.16 -3.78 -2.15
C PHE A 223 15.98 -5.29 -2.07
N VAL A 224 15.25 -5.76 -1.07
CA VAL A 224 14.67 -7.10 -1.09
C VAL A 224 13.47 -7.07 -2.04
N SER A 225 13.45 -7.97 -3.02
CA SER A 225 12.66 -7.79 -4.23
C SER A 225 11.99 -9.04 -4.75
N GLY A 226 10.88 -8.82 -5.46
CA GLY A 226 10.23 -9.77 -6.36
C GLY A 226 10.02 -9.15 -7.74
N ILE A 227 9.90 -10.00 -8.75
CA ILE A 227 9.64 -9.60 -10.14
C ILE A 227 8.30 -10.20 -10.57
N ASP A 228 7.34 -9.32 -10.86
CA ASP A 228 6.04 -9.67 -11.41
C ASP A 228 6.12 -9.66 -12.94
N ALA A 229 5.95 -10.82 -13.55
CA ALA A 229 5.84 -10.97 -15.00
C ALA A 229 4.41 -11.38 -15.40
N LYS A 230 4.06 -11.15 -16.66
CA LYS A 230 2.76 -11.58 -17.19
C LYS A 230 2.60 -13.09 -17.03
N PRO A 231 1.44 -13.61 -16.59
CA PRO A 231 1.23 -15.05 -16.45
C PRO A 231 1.56 -15.81 -17.74
N GLY A 232 2.31 -16.91 -17.61
CA GLY A 232 2.77 -17.72 -18.74
C GLY A 232 3.95 -17.12 -19.53
N THR A 233 4.52 -16.01 -19.06
CA THR A 233 5.73 -15.42 -19.62
C THR A 233 6.87 -15.48 -18.60
N SER A 234 8.10 -15.62 -19.09
CA SER A 234 9.31 -15.49 -18.27
C SER A 234 10.15 -14.35 -18.82
N PRO A 235 10.50 -13.35 -18.00
CA PRO A 235 11.41 -12.30 -18.45
C PRO A 235 12.77 -12.92 -18.75
N GLU A 236 13.40 -12.45 -19.83
CA GLU A 236 14.72 -12.91 -20.21
C GLU A 236 15.78 -12.22 -19.35
N PHE A 237 16.58 -13.00 -18.64
CA PHE A 237 17.69 -12.50 -17.84
C PHE A 237 18.98 -12.56 -18.65
N MET A 238 19.68 -11.43 -18.74
CA MET A 238 21.02 -11.35 -19.29
C MET A 238 22.02 -11.17 -18.16
N GLN A 239 23.15 -11.85 -18.26
CA GLN A 239 24.26 -11.66 -17.35
C GLN A 239 24.83 -10.24 -17.52
N ALA A 240 25.08 -9.57 -16.42
CA ALA A 240 25.75 -8.28 -16.35
C ALA A 240 26.80 -8.32 -15.24
N ASP A 241 27.73 -7.36 -15.23
CA ASP A 241 28.71 -7.27 -14.16
C ASP A 241 28.02 -7.18 -12.80
N GLY A 242 28.31 -8.15 -11.93
CA GLY A 242 27.77 -8.24 -10.57
C GLY A 242 26.34 -8.77 -10.45
N GLY A 243 25.73 -9.34 -11.50
CA GLY A 243 24.42 -9.99 -11.38
C GLY A 243 23.70 -10.23 -12.71
N PHE A 244 22.38 -10.12 -12.67
CA PHE A 244 21.51 -10.30 -13.83
C PHE A 244 20.64 -9.06 -14.03
N ILE A 245 20.35 -8.76 -15.30
CA ILE A 245 19.42 -7.69 -15.69
C ILE A 245 18.36 -8.28 -16.61
N ILE A 246 17.16 -7.70 -16.60
CA ILE A 246 16.13 -8.12 -17.55
C ILE A 246 16.42 -7.48 -18.91
N SER A 247 16.39 -8.29 -19.96
CA SER A 247 16.60 -7.85 -21.33
C SER A 247 15.50 -6.89 -21.78
N ASN A 248 15.91 -5.74 -22.30
CA ASN A 248 15.03 -4.83 -23.01
C ASN A 248 15.57 -4.70 -24.44
N HIS A 249 15.04 -5.51 -25.35
CA HIS A 249 15.45 -5.49 -26.76
C HIS A 249 14.77 -4.31 -27.47
N PRO A 250 15.53 -3.30 -27.95
CA PRO A 250 14.92 -2.10 -28.55
C PRO A 250 14.14 -2.39 -29.84
N PHE A 251 14.37 -3.55 -30.46
CA PHE A 251 13.69 -4.00 -31.68
C PHE A 251 12.53 -4.98 -31.42
N ARG A 252 12.30 -5.39 -30.17
CA ARG A 252 11.29 -6.41 -29.80
C ARG A 252 10.31 -5.82 -28.78
N LEU A 253 9.37 -5.04 -29.28
CA LEU A 253 8.28 -4.45 -28.48
C LEU A 253 7.26 -5.49 -27.99
N ASP A 254 7.33 -6.71 -28.51
CA ASP A 254 6.48 -7.86 -28.16
C ASP A 254 6.95 -8.58 -26.89
N LEU A 255 8.17 -8.29 -26.40
CA LEU A 255 8.65 -8.90 -25.17
C LEU A 255 7.85 -8.39 -23.97
N PRO A 256 7.38 -9.28 -23.10
CA PRO A 256 6.62 -8.90 -21.93
C PRO A 256 7.55 -8.18 -20.96
N GLY A 257 7.27 -6.89 -20.72
CA GLY A 257 7.92 -6.16 -19.63
C GLY A 257 7.62 -6.81 -18.27
N ALA A 258 8.52 -6.61 -17.32
CA ALA A 258 8.35 -7.09 -15.96
C ALA A 258 8.31 -5.91 -14.98
N THR A 259 7.50 -6.04 -13.93
CA THR A 259 7.39 -5.05 -12.87
C THR A 259 8.18 -5.50 -11.66
N PHE A 260 9.09 -4.65 -11.21
CA PHE A 260 9.78 -4.80 -9.93
C PHE A 260 8.86 -4.37 -8.80
N SER A 261 8.85 -5.14 -7.72
CA SER A 261 8.30 -4.77 -6.42
C SER A 261 9.34 -5.07 -5.34
N GLY A 262 9.58 -4.14 -4.42
CA GLY A 262 10.60 -4.35 -3.38
C GLY A 262 10.47 -3.42 -2.19
N VAL A 263 11.28 -3.70 -1.17
CA VAL A 263 11.50 -2.83 -0.01
C VAL A 263 12.99 -2.69 0.23
N GLU A 264 13.44 -1.50 0.63
CA GLU A 264 14.87 -1.23 0.88
C GLU A 264 15.44 -2.22 1.90
N GLU A 265 16.66 -2.72 1.64
CA GLU A 265 17.26 -3.82 2.38
C GLU A 265 17.44 -3.52 3.88
N GLY A 266 17.84 -2.30 4.23
CA GLY A 266 17.95 -1.86 5.62
C GLY A 266 16.61 -1.90 6.35
N ILE A 267 15.53 -1.45 5.70
CA ILE A 267 14.17 -1.55 6.22
C ILE A 267 13.75 -3.02 6.35
N PHE A 268 14.03 -3.87 5.34
CA PHE A 268 13.73 -5.31 5.44
C PHE A 268 14.39 -5.98 6.65
N LYS A 269 15.66 -5.62 6.94
CA LYS A 269 16.36 -6.09 8.16
C LYS A 269 15.65 -5.65 9.44
N ASP A 270 15.14 -4.42 9.48
CA ASP A 270 14.38 -3.94 10.63
C ASP A 270 13.03 -4.68 10.75
N LEU A 271 12.38 -5.03 9.63
CA LEU A 271 11.17 -5.87 9.62
C LEU A 271 11.43 -7.28 10.15
N ALA A 272 12.55 -7.89 9.77
CA ALA A 272 12.96 -9.20 10.31
C ALA A 272 13.14 -9.13 11.83
N LYS A 273 13.75 -8.05 12.36
CA LYS A 273 13.85 -7.83 13.82
C LYS A 273 12.49 -7.67 14.48
N VAL A 274 11.57 -6.91 13.85
CA VAL A 274 10.20 -6.75 14.36
C VAL A 274 9.46 -8.08 14.43
N ALA A 275 9.63 -8.94 13.43
CA ALA A 275 9.05 -10.28 13.46
C ALA A 275 9.60 -11.16 14.60
N ARG A 276 10.83 -10.93 15.05
CA ARG A 276 11.45 -11.66 16.16
C ARG A 276 11.11 -11.07 17.53
N SER A 277 11.09 -9.74 17.66
CA SER A 277 10.93 -9.02 18.93
C SER A 277 9.51 -8.47 19.19
N GLY A 278 8.61 -8.61 18.23
CA GLY A 278 7.24 -8.09 18.29
C GLY A 278 7.14 -6.57 18.11
N SER A 279 5.97 -6.02 18.43
CA SER A 279 5.60 -4.61 18.19
C SER A 279 6.52 -3.59 18.87
N SER A 280 7.23 -3.98 19.94
CA SER A 280 8.19 -3.11 20.64
C SER A 280 9.34 -2.61 19.73
N ALA A 281 9.69 -3.38 18.69
CA ALA A 281 10.77 -3.04 17.76
C ALA A 281 10.33 -2.13 16.60
N VAL A 282 9.02 -1.83 16.44
CA VAL A 282 8.50 -0.98 15.36
C VAL A 282 9.10 0.43 15.40
N ALA A 283 9.44 0.91 16.60
CA ALA A 283 10.15 2.17 16.82
C ALA A 283 11.48 2.29 16.06
N THR A 284 12.10 1.17 15.71
CA THR A 284 13.41 1.11 15.06
C THR A 284 13.35 1.10 13.54
N ILE A 285 12.16 0.96 12.96
CA ILE A 285 11.99 0.94 11.50
C ILE A 285 12.38 2.31 10.95
N ARG A 286 13.46 2.33 10.17
CA ARG A 286 13.94 3.55 9.51
C ARG A 286 13.00 3.97 8.37
N GLN A 287 13.07 5.23 8.00
CA GLN A 287 12.46 5.75 6.78
C GLN A 287 13.54 6.23 5.82
N LEU A 288 13.28 6.13 4.52
CA LEU A 288 14.11 6.80 3.52
C LEU A 288 13.89 8.31 3.60
N GLN A 289 14.94 9.06 3.28
CA GLN A 289 14.80 10.49 3.02
C GLN A 289 13.92 10.72 1.79
N GLU A 290 13.39 11.92 1.64
CA GLU A 290 12.61 12.29 0.46
C GLU A 290 13.45 12.12 -0.80
N ILE A 291 12.92 11.36 -1.76
CA ILE A 291 13.62 11.01 -2.99
C ILE A 291 13.13 11.97 -4.08
N PRO A 292 14.03 12.71 -4.75
CA PRO A 292 13.61 13.59 -5.83
C PRO A 292 13.02 12.78 -6.99
N PHE A 293 12.15 13.41 -7.78
CA PHE A 293 11.53 12.77 -8.93
C PHE A 293 12.60 12.20 -9.89
N ILE A 294 12.45 10.92 -10.26
CA ILE A 294 13.36 10.22 -11.18
C ILE A 294 12.67 9.94 -12.52
N TYR A 295 11.54 9.23 -12.48
CA TYR A 295 10.82 8.78 -13.66
C TYR A 295 9.35 8.50 -13.29
N SER A 296 8.41 8.81 -14.19
CA SER A 296 6.97 8.68 -13.92
C SER A 296 6.49 7.23 -13.76
N GLY A 297 7.21 6.25 -14.31
CA GLY A 297 6.92 4.83 -14.15
C GLY A 297 7.55 4.19 -12.91
N LEU A 298 8.32 4.94 -12.13
CA LEU A 298 8.96 4.47 -10.89
C LEU A 298 8.34 5.20 -9.69
N SER A 299 7.98 4.45 -8.66
CA SER A 299 7.57 5.00 -7.37
C SER A 299 8.43 4.39 -6.28
N VAL A 300 9.08 5.25 -5.50
CA VAL A 300 9.82 4.88 -4.29
C VAL A 300 9.33 5.79 -3.16
N LEU A 301 8.91 5.20 -2.05
CA LEU A 301 8.29 5.89 -0.93
C LEU A 301 9.23 5.89 0.29
N ARG A 302 8.99 6.76 1.28
CA ARG A 302 9.82 6.85 2.51
C ARG A 302 9.67 5.63 3.41
N ASP A 303 8.59 4.85 3.25
CA ASP A 303 8.46 3.52 3.86
C ASP A 303 9.45 2.48 3.27
N GLY A 304 10.27 2.88 2.28
CA GLY A 304 11.25 2.02 1.63
C GLY A 304 10.70 1.18 0.49
N SER A 305 9.38 1.18 0.27
CA SER A 305 8.75 0.42 -0.80
C SER A 305 9.05 1.04 -2.15
N ALA A 306 9.29 0.18 -3.14
CA ALA A 306 9.59 0.56 -4.51
C ALA A 306 8.78 -0.30 -5.49
N ILE A 307 8.27 0.34 -6.55
CA ILE A 307 7.64 -0.32 -7.69
C ILE A 307 8.04 0.38 -8.98
N GLY A 308 8.40 -0.37 -10.01
CA GLY A 308 8.80 0.21 -11.28
C GLY A 308 9.17 -0.81 -12.34
N PRO A 309 9.71 -0.38 -13.50
CA PRO A 309 10.21 -1.27 -14.53
C PRO A 309 11.37 -2.09 -13.97
N ALA A 310 11.33 -3.41 -14.15
CA ALA A 310 12.35 -4.30 -13.59
C ALA A 310 13.73 -4.16 -14.27
N GLU A 311 13.79 -3.62 -15.49
CA GLU A 311 15.05 -3.24 -16.15
C GLU A 311 15.87 -2.19 -15.37
N PHE A 312 15.24 -1.47 -14.43
CA PHE A 312 15.93 -0.46 -13.61
C PHE A 312 16.80 -1.08 -12.52
N PHE A 313 16.66 -2.38 -12.30
CA PHE A 313 17.25 -3.10 -11.19
C PHE A 313 18.18 -4.21 -11.72
N ARG A 314 19.32 -4.36 -11.05
CA ARG A 314 20.22 -5.49 -11.21
C ARG A 314 19.90 -6.51 -10.13
N VAL A 315 19.44 -7.68 -10.52
CA VAL A 315 19.23 -8.81 -9.61
C VAL A 315 20.59 -9.33 -9.17
N MET A 316 20.81 -9.37 -7.87
CA MET A 316 22.03 -9.86 -7.23
C MET A 316 21.84 -11.30 -6.74
N SER A 317 22.75 -11.76 -5.89
CA SER A 317 22.63 -13.07 -5.26
C SER A 317 21.45 -13.13 -4.27
N PRO A 318 20.89 -14.34 -4.06
CA PRO A 318 20.06 -14.60 -2.89
C PRO A 318 20.79 -14.23 -1.59
N GLN A 319 20.03 -13.78 -0.61
CA GLN A 319 20.47 -13.46 0.74
C GLN A 319 19.49 -14.08 1.74
N THR A 320 19.94 -14.22 2.97
CA THR A 320 19.16 -14.77 4.07
C THR A 320 19.21 -13.80 5.24
N TYR A 321 18.05 -13.54 5.85
CA TYR A 321 17.89 -12.58 6.95
C TYR A 321 17.34 -13.23 8.21
#